data_AF-A0A1Y2JWL1-F1
#
_entry.id   AF-A0A1Y2JWL1-F1
#
_cell.length_a   1.000
_cell.length_b   1.000
_cell.length_c   1.000
_cell.angle_alpha   90.00
_cell.angle_beta   90.00
_cell.angle_gamma   90.00
#
_symmetry.space_group_name_H-M   'P 1'
#
loop_
_entity.id
_entity.type
_entity.pdbx_description
1 polymer ?
#
loop_
_entity_poly.entity_id
_entity_poly.type
_entity_poly.pdbx_seq_one_letter_code
_entity_poly.pdbx_strand_id
1 'polypeptide(L)'
;MEFYDESVQTAIDSQNASYIKSKIREKIARTSVTVCMVSALTYSSAWVDWELETSFAKGNKLIFMGLKNGPETIRLPALAKQLGLPWYLWDHDHLARLIEAK
;
A
#
# COMPACT_ATOMS: atom_id res chain seq x y z
N MET A 1 16.63 -10.04 -1.14
CA MET A 1 15.19 -9.74 -1.32
C MET A 1 14.79 -10.32 -2.67
N GLU A 2 13.89 -11.29 -2.69
CA GLU A 2 13.28 -11.77 -3.93
C GLU A 2 12.16 -10.81 -4.33
N PHE A 3 12.19 -10.33 -5.58
CA PHE A 3 11.17 -9.45 -6.14
C PHE A 3 10.23 -10.30 -6.98
N TYR A 4 8.95 -10.32 -6.61
CA TYR A 4 7.90 -11.06 -7.32
C TYR A 4 6.88 -10.06 -7.85
N ASP A 5 6.92 -9.78 -9.16
CA ASP A 5 5.96 -8.90 -9.83
C ASP A 5 4.81 -9.74 -10.38
N GLU A 6 3.65 -9.61 -9.74
CA GLU A 6 2.40 -10.19 -10.24
C GLU A 6 1.32 -9.09 -10.31
N SER A 7 1.68 -7.97 -10.93
CA SER A 7 0.72 -6.95 -11.33
C SER A 7 -0.35 -7.56 -12.24
N VAL A 8 -1.59 -7.63 -11.74
CA VAL A 8 -2.75 -8.10 -12.51
C VAL A 8 -3.10 -7.01 -13.51
N GLN A 9 -2.94 -7.29 -14.81
CA GLN A 9 -3.16 -6.31 -15.90
C GLN A 9 -4.64 -6.01 -16.21
N THR A 10 -5.58 -6.61 -15.49
CA THR A 10 -7.01 -6.46 -15.78
C THR A 10 -7.57 -5.17 -15.18
N ALA A 11 -8.31 -4.41 -15.99
CA ALA A 11 -8.89 -3.13 -15.60
C ALA A 11 -9.66 -3.18 -14.27
N ILE A 12 -9.45 -2.12 -13.48
CA ILE A 12 -10.03 -1.81 -12.16
C ILE A 12 -11.51 -1.42 -12.31
N ASP A 13 -12.30 -2.25 -13.00
CA ASP A 13 -13.78 -2.22 -12.93
C ASP A 13 -14.43 -3.46 -13.60
N SER A 14 -13.71 -4.58 -13.67
CA SER A 14 -14.21 -5.78 -14.35
C SER A 14 -15.08 -6.64 -13.43
N GLN A 15 -16.01 -7.38 -14.03
CA GLN A 15 -17.01 -8.29 -13.44
C GLN A 15 -16.48 -9.33 -12.41
N ASN A 16 -15.18 -9.33 -12.12
CA ASN A 16 -14.43 -10.26 -11.28
C ASN A 16 -13.80 -9.62 -10.02
N ALA A 17 -14.29 -8.45 -9.56
CA ALA A 17 -13.72 -7.76 -8.39
C ALA A 17 -13.56 -8.66 -7.16
N SER A 18 -14.52 -9.55 -6.88
CA SER A 18 -14.45 -10.51 -5.76
C SER A 18 -13.31 -11.52 -5.93
N TYR A 19 -13.15 -12.07 -7.15
CA TYR A 19 -12.07 -12.99 -7.49
C TYR A 19 -10.70 -12.32 -7.37
N ILE A 20 -10.56 -11.09 -7.87
CA ILE A 20 -9.32 -10.30 -7.76
C ILE A 20 -8.99 -10.02 -6.28
N LYS A 21 -9.98 -9.59 -5.48
CA LYS A 21 -9.81 -9.39 -4.04
C LYS A 21 -9.37 -10.67 -3.32
N SER A 22 -9.89 -11.83 -3.71
CA SER A 22 -9.46 -13.12 -3.16
C SER A 22 -7.96 -13.37 -3.42
N LYS A 23 -7.51 -13.16 -4.66
CA LYS A 23 -6.10 -13.34 -5.04
C LYS A 23 -5.17 -12.35 -4.36
N ILE A 24 -5.57 -11.08 -4.24
CA ILE A 24 -4.79 -10.07 -3.53
C ILE A 24 -4.70 -10.41 -2.03
N ARG A 25 -5.79 -10.86 -1.41
CA ARG A 25 -5.79 -11.26 0.01
C ARG A 25 -4.83 -12.42 0.28
N GLU A 26 -4.79 -13.42 -0.58
CA GLU A 26 -3.82 -14.53 -0.48
C GLU A 26 -2.37 -14.02 -0.51
N LYS A 27 -2.07 -12.99 -1.32
CA LYS A 27 -0.75 -12.37 -1.38
C LYS A 27 -0.42 -11.57 -0.12
N ILE A 28 -1.35 -10.72 0.32
CA ILE A 28 -1.22 -9.93 1.56
C ILE A 28 -0.96 -10.85 2.77
N ALA A 29 -1.61 -12.02 2.81
CA ALA A 29 -1.42 -12.98 3.89
C ALA A 29 0.02 -13.52 3.99
N ARG A 30 0.77 -13.53 2.87
CA ARG A 30 2.15 -14.03 2.79
C ARG A 30 3.20 -12.95 3.04
N THR A 31 2.82 -11.68 3.20
CA THR A 31 3.76 -10.58 3.47
C THR A 31 3.74 -10.19 4.94
N SER A 32 4.77 -9.48 5.41
CA SER A 32 4.81 -8.86 6.75
C SER A 32 4.68 -7.33 6.71
N VAL A 33 4.89 -6.74 5.53
CA VAL A 33 4.88 -5.29 5.29
C VAL A 33 4.06 -4.99 4.04
N THR A 34 3.31 -3.89 4.08
CA THR A 34 2.68 -3.29 2.90
C THR A 34 3.20 -1.87 2.73
N VAL A 35 3.81 -1.64 1.57
CA VAL A 35 4.27 -0.30 1.14
C VAL A 35 3.21 0.27 0.20
N CYS A 36 2.58 1.37 0.59
CA CYS A 36 1.61 2.08 -0.21
C CYS A 36 2.28 3.29 -0.87
N MET A 37 2.35 3.26 -2.21
CA MET A 37 2.79 4.41 -2.99
C MET A 37 1.66 5.46 -3.04
N VAL A 38 1.91 6.62 -2.45
CA VAL A 38 0.92 7.71 -2.33
C VAL A 38 1.23 8.85 -3.30
N SER A 39 0.17 9.41 -3.88
CA SER A 39 0.20 10.55 -4.79
C SER A 39 -1.05 11.42 -4.58
N ALA A 40 -1.26 12.42 -5.44
CA ALA A 40 -2.32 13.40 -5.30
C ALA A 40 -3.74 12.81 -5.14
N LEU A 41 -4.04 11.67 -5.80
CA LEU A 41 -5.38 11.07 -5.81
C LEU A 41 -5.46 9.71 -5.12
N THR A 42 -4.36 9.21 -4.52
CA THR A 42 -4.36 7.88 -3.90
C THR A 42 -5.42 7.74 -2.80
N TYR A 43 -5.69 8.82 -2.05
CA TYR A 43 -6.67 8.84 -0.97
C TYR A 43 -8.12 8.58 -1.42
N SER A 44 -8.44 8.72 -2.71
CA SER A 44 -9.82 8.54 -3.20
C SER A 44 -10.07 7.13 -3.74
N SER A 45 -9.08 6.25 -3.72
CA SER A 45 -9.22 4.89 -4.25
C SER A 45 -9.79 3.94 -3.20
N ALA A 46 -11.03 3.50 -3.43
CA ALA A 46 -11.66 2.46 -2.60
C ALA A 46 -10.90 1.12 -2.63
N TRP A 47 -10.15 0.85 -3.70
CA TRP A 47 -9.27 -0.31 -3.76
C TRP A 47 -8.08 -0.17 -2.82
N VAL A 48 -7.44 1.00 -2.80
CA VAL A 48 -6.32 1.28 -1.88
C VAL A 48 -6.80 1.19 -0.44
N ASP A 49 -7.94 1.78 -0.11
CA ASP A 49 -8.51 1.68 1.24
C ASP A 49 -8.75 0.20 1.63
N TRP A 50 -9.37 -0.59 0.75
CA TRP A 50 -9.60 -2.01 0.99
C TRP A 50 -8.30 -2.82 1.15
N GLU A 51 -7.26 -2.56 0.35
CA GLU A 51 -5.95 -3.24 0.47
C GLU A 51 -5.25 -2.90 1.79
N LEU A 52 -5.27 -1.61 2.17
CA LEU A 52 -4.68 -1.12 3.42
C LEU A 52 -5.38 -1.72 4.65
N GLU A 53 -6.72 -1.71 4.67
CA GLU A 53 -7.52 -2.30 5.74
C GLU A 53 -7.28 -3.80 5.86
N THR A 54 -7.28 -4.51 4.73
CA THR A 54 -7.04 -5.95 4.70
C THR A 54 -5.64 -6.28 5.23
N SER A 55 -4.64 -5.51 4.82
CA SER A 55 -3.26 -5.70 5.27
C SER A 55 -3.07 -5.40 6.75
N PHE A 56 -3.66 -4.30 7.23
CA PHE A 56 -3.64 -3.92 8.64
C PHE A 56 -4.34 -4.96 9.51
N ALA A 57 -5.52 -5.45 9.11
CA ALA A 57 -6.26 -6.48 9.83
C ALA A 57 -5.48 -7.80 9.94
N LYS A 58 -4.63 -8.10 8.97
CA LYS A 58 -3.71 -9.25 9.00
C LYS A 58 -2.49 -9.03 9.91
N GLY A 59 -2.25 -7.81 10.37
CA GLY A 59 -1.12 -7.43 11.22
C GLY A 59 0.14 -7.05 10.45
N ASN A 60 0.02 -6.67 9.18
CA ASN A 60 1.17 -6.17 8.43
C ASN A 60 1.51 -4.73 8.85
N LYS A 61 2.81 -4.43 8.84
CA LYS A 61 3.30 -3.05 8.98
C LYS A 61 2.94 -2.25 7.73
N LEU A 62 2.33 -1.08 7.93
CA LEU A 62 2.02 -0.16 6.83
C LEU A 62 3.11 0.92 6.70
N ILE A 63 3.60 1.13 5.48
CA ILE A 63 4.55 2.18 5.14
C ILE A 63 3.97 2.98 3.98
N PHE A 64 3.98 4.31 4.08
CA PHE A 64 3.48 5.20 3.02
C PHE A 64 4.64 5.96 2.40
N MET A 65 4.79 5.87 1.08
CA MET A 65 5.86 6.54 0.35
C MET A 65 5.35 7.32 -0.86
N GLY A 66 5.76 8.58 -1.00
CA GLY A 66 5.53 9.39 -2.20
C GLY A 66 6.71 9.32 -3.17
N LEU A 67 6.50 9.62 -4.45
CA LEU A 67 7.60 9.70 -5.42
C LEU A 67 8.56 10.86 -5.07
N LYS A 68 9.86 10.72 -5.36
CA LYS A 68 10.90 11.74 -5.07
C LYS A 68 10.57 13.14 -5.62
N ASN A 69 9.87 13.21 -6.76
CA ASN A 69 9.44 14.45 -7.40
C ASN A 69 7.91 14.65 -7.31
N GLY A 70 7.28 14.04 -6.30
CA GLY A 70 5.86 14.18 -6.01
C GLY A 70 5.52 15.53 -5.36
N PRO A 71 4.23 15.81 -5.11
CA PRO A 71 3.82 17.03 -4.43
C PRO A 71 4.38 17.07 -2.99
N GLU A 72 4.74 18.28 -2.54
CA GLU A 72 5.27 18.51 -1.17
C GLU A 72 4.25 18.15 -0.07
N THR A 73 2.96 18.16 -0.41
CA THR A 73 1.88 17.76 0.48
C THR A 73 1.03 16.69 -0.19
N ILE A 74 0.72 15.63 0.56
CA ILE A 74 -0.12 14.53 0.11
C ILE A 74 -1.26 14.34 1.11
N ARG A 75 -2.47 14.20 0.58
CA ARG A 75 -3.60 13.72 1.38
C ARG A 75 -3.45 12.20 1.51
N LEU A 76 -3.26 11.72 2.73
CA LEU A 76 -3.13 10.28 2.98
C LEU A 76 -4.48 9.54 2.95
N PRO A 77 -4.48 8.23 2.65
CA PRO A 77 -5.63 7.34 2.82
C PRO A 77 -6.23 7.39 4.22
N ALA A 78 -7.51 7.04 4.35
CA ALA A 78 -8.26 7.22 5.60
C ALA A 78 -7.62 6.49 6.78
N LEU A 79 -7.24 5.22 6.59
CA LEU A 79 -6.61 4.39 7.61
C LEU A 79 -5.28 4.98 8.09
N ALA A 80 -4.45 5.50 7.18
CA ALA A 80 -3.18 6.13 7.54
C ALA A 80 -3.39 7.32 8.49
N LYS A 81 -4.41 8.14 8.21
CA LYS A 81 -4.77 9.28 9.07
C LYS A 81 -5.32 8.83 10.42
N GLN A 82 -6.19 7.82 10.43
CA GLN A 82 -6.78 7.28 11.65
C GLN A 82 -5.70 6.74 12.60
N LEU A 83 -4.68 6.07 12.04
CA LEU A 83 -3.56 5.52 12.80
C LEU A 83 -2.45 6.55 13.09
N GLY A 84 -2.57 7.79 12.59
CA GLY A 84 -1.54 8.82 12.75
C GLY A 84 -0.21 8.46 12.09
N LEU A 85 -0.23 7.67 11.01
CA LEU A 85 0.98 7.19 10.35
C LEU A 85 1.61 8.28 9.46
N PRO A 86 2.93 8.48 9.55
CA PRO A 86 3.64 9.40 8.66
C PRO A 86 3.77 8.82 7.25
N TRP A 87 4.18 9.68 6.33
CA TRP A 87 4.63 9.28 5.00
C TRP A 87 6.00 9.89 4.71
N TYR A 88 6.71 9.28 3.76
CA TYR A 88 8.07 9.66 3.41
C TYR A 88 8.21 9.79 1.90
N LEU A 89 9.17 10.58 1.43
CA LEU A 89 9.58 10.48 0.02
C LEU A 89 10.30 9.15 -0.20
N TRP A 90 10.13 8.60 -1.40
CA TRP A 90 10.76 7.36 -1.80
C TRP A 90 12.27 7.46 -1.63
N ASP A 91 12.81 6.61 -0.79
CA ASP A 91 14.24 6.48 -0.54
C ASP A 91 14.52 5.02 -0.17
N HIS A 92 15.41 4.38 -0.92
CA HIS A 92 15.66 2.94 -0.78
C HIS A 92 16.20 2.58 0.60
N ASP A 93 17.17 3.36 1.09
CA ASP A 93 17.81 3.10 2.38
C ASP A 93 16.84 3.37 3.53
N HIS A 94 16.01 4.41 3.41
CA HIS A 94 14.96 4.68 4.39
C HIS A 94 13.91 3.58 4.41
N LEU A 95 13.48 3.08 3.25
CA LEU A 95 12.53 1.97 3.17
C LEU A 95 13.09 0.73 3.87
N ALA A 96 14.36 0.36 3.60
CA ALA A 96 15.01 -0.78 4.24
C ALA A 96 15.00 -0.65 5.77
N ARG A 97 15.38 0.53 6.29
CA ARG A 97 15.33 0.80 7.74
C ARG A 97 13.92 0.69 8.32
N LEU A 98 12.91 1.18 7.61
CA LEU A 98 11.52 1.10 8.05
C LEU A 98 11.00 -0.34 8.04
N ILE A 99 11.47 -1.21 7.14
CA ILE A 99 11.09 -2.63 7.12
C ILE A 99 11.69 -3.36 8.33
N GLU A 100 12.94 -3.06 8.69
CA GLU A 100 13.66 -3.73 9.78
C GLU A 100 13.26 -3.24 11.19
N ALA A 101 12.76 -2.00 11.30
CA ALA A 101 12.33 -1.44 12.57
C ALA A 101 11.14 -2.23 13.17
N LYS A 102 11.32 -2.73 14.39
CA LYS A 102 10.28 -3.43 15.17
C LYS A 102 9.21 -2.49 15.68
#